data_AF-A0A6M5FFH5-F1
#
_entry.id   AF-A0A6M5FFH5-F1
#
_cell.length_a   1.000
_cell.length_b   1.000
_cell.length_c   1.000
_cell.angle_alpha   90.00
_cell.angle_beta   90.00
_cell.angle_gamma   90.00
#
_symmetry.space_group_name_H-M   'P 1'
#
loop_
_entity.id
_entity.type
_entity.pdbx_description
1 polymer ?
#
loop_
_entity_poly.entity_id
_entity_poly.type
_entity_poly.pdbx_seq_one_letter_code
_entity_poly.pdbx_strand_id
1 'polypeptide(L)'
;MFKKIVSHLAFSPSLIQELGFYAKRLHKEEITRKTGLILTALALIVQSFAVFQPPESANAANASDLVYGGIHTKSQLLAAWDNNSQNYRDMLQHAGITRENLASARDSEISTRSSGRDNGWQSWSRVSRFGLQRGEVQFQVGSLTLYSRPMAEFDTGHNRSGSGSWYKSFVGTTSEGKPFAIMKACANIMLKELPKQKPKPTAACKLLERPVVTDRTKVSMTAYGDVQNGATIAGYTFIIKNSAGTEVLRKRVNTTATSTSLQHTLDKDGTYTVSVIVHTSLGDQTNSACASTFTISPKPRCPLNPSLPIDHPDCQPCPGDATIWVKDTTCKAQVTRTKAAHNLTSGGDATKKKANASDRIEYKLTAKNEGKAPATVDLKDELSDVLEYADIYDNGGGTFDKEKRTLSWPRVTLKPGEQKVMTYVVQLKGQLSAKPRGTSDPSSYDCRMTNVFGTSVEIVVNCPTPKVVEQTVATLPRTGPGENMLFAGIIAAVVTFFYCRSRQLSKEVRIIRRDITAGTL
;
A
#
# COMPACT_ATOMS: atom_id res chain seq x y z
N MET A 1 104.39 -34.91 31.69
CA MET A 1 104.47 -33.43 31.66
C MET A 1 104.76 -32.83 33.03
N PHE A 2 103.96 -33.09 34.07
CA PHE A 2 104.19 -32.57 35.44
C PHE A 2 105.57 -32.91 36.03
N LYS A 3 106.03 -34.17 35.92
CA LYS A 3 107.40 -34.58 36.32
C LYS A 3 108.54 -33.87 35.55
N LYS A 4 108.27 -33.37 34.33
CA LYS A 4 109.24 -32.66 33.47
C LYS A 4 109.32 -31.15 33.82
N ILE A 5 108.29 -30.62 34.48
CA ILE A 5 108.23 -29.26 35.04
C ILE A 5 108.87 -29.24 36.44
N VAL A 6 108.75 -30.32 37.22
CA VAL A 6 109.37 -30.46 38.55
C VAL A 6 110.90 -30.60 38.51
N SER A 7 111.47 -31.16 37.44
CA SER A 7 112.93 -31.35 37.32
C SER A 7 113.72 -30.12 36.85
N HIS A 8 113.05 -29.02 36.45
CA HIS A 8 113.70 -27.77 36.01
C HIS A 8 113.44 -26.57 36.96
N LEU A 9 112.79 -26.82 38.09
CA LEU A 9 112.36 -25.81 39.06
C LEU A 9 113.52 -25.09 39.81
N ALA A 10 114.75 -25.62 39.75
CA ALA A 10 115.92 -25.01 40.39
C ALA A 10 116.56 -23.88 39.55
N PHE A 11 116.19 -23.71 38.28
CA PHE A 11 116.89 -22.81 37.35
C PHE A 11 116.07 -21.58 36.89
N SER A 12 114.86 -21.37 37.42
CA SER A 12 114.09 -20.15 37.15
C SER A 12 113.00 -19.89 38.21
N PRO A 13 113.19 -18.90 39.11
CA PRO A 13 112.24 -18.58 40.19
C PRO A 13 110.84 -18.10 39.72
N SER A 14 110.64 -17.85 38.43
CA SER A 14 109.39 -17.36 37.85
C SER A 14 108.32 -18.44 37.61
N LEU A 15 108.66 -19.74 37.69
CA LEU A 15 107.73 -20.84 37.41
C LEU A 15 106.90 -21.33 38.62
N ILE A 16 107.13 -20.76 39.81
CA ILE A 16 106.35 -21.09 41.02
C ILE A 16 104.95 -20.43 40.99
N GLN A 17 104.80 -19.28 40.33
CA GLN A 17 103.50 -18.62 40.18
C GLN A 17 102.55 -19.37 39.23
N GLU A 18 103.06 -20.02 38.18
CA GLU A 18 102.23 -20.78 37.22
C GLU A 18 101.72 -22.11 37.82
N LEU A 19 102.48 -22.74 38.73
CA LEU A 19 102.05 -23.96 39.40
C LEU A 19 100.86 -23.73 40.35
N GLY A 20 100.83 -22.57 41.02
CA GLY A 20 99.72 -22.15 41.88
C GLY A 20 98.42 -21.91 41.10
N PHE A 21 98.53 -21.43 39.85
CA PHE A 21 97.37 -21.25 38.97
C PHE A 21 96.81 -22.59 38.49
N TYR A 22 97.67 -23.55 38.16
CA TYR A 22 97.26 -24.88 37.73
C TYR A 22 96.62 -25.70 38.86
N ALA A 23 97.16 -25.61 40.09
CA ALA A 23 96.58 -26.26 41.27
C ALA A 23 95.21 -25.69 41.64
N LYS A 24 95.02 -24.36 41.59
CA LYS A 24 93.70 -23.72 41.82
C LYS A 24 92.68 -24.12 40.76
N ARG A 25 93.09 -24.28 39.50
CA ARG A 25 92.20 -24.69 38.41
C ARG A 25 91.77 -26.15 38.52
N LEU A 26 92.68 -27.06 38.89
CA LEU A 26 92.36 -28.47 39.16
C LEU A 26 91.40 -28.65 40.34
N HIS A 27 91.59 -27.90 41.43
CA HIS A 27 90.67 -27.94 42.56
C HIS A 27 89.26 -27.45 42.19
N LYS A 28 89.18 -26.45 41.30
CA LYS A 28 87.91 -25.92 40.81
C LYS A 28 87.18 -26.93 39.92
N GLU A 29 87.89 -27.65 39.05
CA GLU A 29 87.30 -28.71 38.21
C GLU A 29 86.84 -29.95 39.00
N GLU A 30 87.56 -30.31 40.07
CA GLU A 30 87.14 -31.41 40.94
C GLU A 30 85.82 -31.09 41.65
N ILE A 31 85.67 -29.85 42.14
CA ILE A 31 84.44 -29.39 42.79
C ILE A 31 83.27 -29.39 41.79
N THR A 32 83.43 -28.86 40.57
CA THR A 32 82.35 -28.88 39.56
C THR A 32 81.94 -30.29 39.17
N ARG A 33 82.89 -31.23 39.04
CA ARG A 33 82.57 -32.64 38.76
C ARG A 33 81.83 -33.31 39.90
N LYS A 34 82.23 -33.09 41.15
CA LYS A 34 81.53 -33.64 42.33
C LYS A 34 80.11 -33.07 42.48
N THR A 35 79.94 -31.76 42.29
CA THR A 35 78.60 -31.13 42.36
C THR A 35 77.69 -31.59 41.22
N GLY A 36 78.22 -31.70 40.00
CA GLY A 36 77.46 -32.22 38.85
C GLY A 36 76.99 -33.66 39.08
N LEU A 37 77.85 -34.52 39.61
CA LEU A 37 77.51 -35.93 39.87
C LEU A 37 76.45 -36.09 40.97
N ILE A 38 76.49 -35.24 42.01
CA ILE A 38 75.46 -35.19 43.06
C ILE A 38 74.13 -34.70 42.50
N LEU A 39 74.12 -33.67 41.64
CA LEU A 39 72.90 -33.17 41.00
C LEU A 39 72.29 -34.22 40.05
N THR A 40 73.11 -34.96 39.31
CA THR A 40 72.63 -36.06 38.46
C THR A 40 72.08 -37.21 39.29
N ALA A 41 72.71 -37.56 40.42
CA ALA A 41 72.20 -38.56 41.35
C ALA A 41 70.86 -38.12 41.99
N LEU A 42 70.74 -36.84 42.39
CA LEU A 42 69.48 -36.25 42.87
C LEU A 42 68.40 -36.23 41.78
N ALA A 43 68.75 -35.91 40.53
CA ALA A 43 67.82 -35.95 39.40
C ALA A 43 67.33 -37.37 39.11
N LEU A 44 68.20 -38.39 39.21
CA LEU A 44 67.82 -39.80 39.10
C LEU A 44 66.93 -40.24 40.27
N ILE A 45 67.18 -39.76 41.50
CA ILE A 45 66.30 -40.02 42.64
C ILE A 45 64.92 -39.38 42.43
N VAL A 46 64.86 -38.12 41.99
CA VAL A 46 63.59 -37.42 41.67
C VAL A 46 62.83 -38.11 40.53
N GLN A 47 63.54 -38.59 39.50
CA GLN A 47 62.93 -39.41 38.43
C GLN A 47 62.46 -40.77 38.95
N SER A 48 63.17 -41.39 39.90
CA SER A 48 62.72 -42.65 40.51
C SER A 48 61.46 -42.48 41.34
N PHE A 49 61.27 -41.34 42.02
CA PHE A 49 60.02 -41.01 42.72
C PHE A 49 58.84 -40.71 41.79
N ALA A 50 59.08 -40.32 40.52
CA ALA A 50 58.03 -40.17 39.52
C ALA A 50 57.58 -41.51 38.89
N VAL A 51 58.35 -42.58 39.02
CA VAL A 51 58.06 -43.92 38.46
C VAL A 51 57.41 -44.86 39.50
N PHE A 52 57.46 -44.51 40.79
CA PHE A 52 56.81 -45.24 41.89
C PHE A 52 55.59 -44.54 42.50
N GLN A 53 54.97 -43.61 41.76
CA GLN A 53 53.57 -43.28 42.00
C GLN A 53 52.72 -44.23 41.15
N PRO A 54 52.06 -45.25 41.74
CA PRO A 54 51.01 -45.94 41.01
C PRO A 54 49.99 -44.89 40.53
N PRO A 55 49.44 -44.97 39.31
CA PRO A 55 48.24 -44.19 39.01
C PRO A 55 47.21 -44.51 40.09
N GLU A 56 46.61 -43.49 40.70
CA GLU A 56 45.59 -43.65 41.74
C GLU A 56 44.43 -44.53 41.22
N SER A 57 44.55 -45.84 41.41
CA SER A 57 43.51 -46.82 41.17
C SER A 57 43.23 -47.54 42.47
N ALA A 58 42.64 -46.81 43.42
CA ALA A 58 41.92 -47.38 44.56
C ALA A 58 41.00 -46.37 45.28
N ASN A 59 41.22 -45.04 45.18
CA ASN A 59 40.42 -44.03 45.91
C ASN A 59 40.10 -42.72 45.12
N ALA A 60 40.39 -42.65 43.81
CA ALA A 60 40.25 -41.41 43.05
C ALA A 60 38.78 -41.08 42.73
N ALA A 61 38.24 -40.12 43.46
CA ALA A 61 37.05 -39.36 43.08
C ALA A 61 37.18 -38.86 41.63
N ASN A 62 36.31 -39.33 40.73
CA ASN A 62 36.28 -38.87 39.33
C ASN A 62 35.31 -37.68 39.21
N ALA A 63 35.63 -36.70 38.37
CA ALA A 63 34.73 -35.57 38.08
C ALA A 63 33.34 -36.00 37.58
N SER A 64 33.23 -37.22 37.02
CA SER A 64 31.98 -37.83 36.58
C SER A 64 31.12 -38.39 37.70
N ASP A 65 31.66 -38.59 38.90
CA ASP A 65 30.96 -39.21 40.02
C ASP A 65 29.82 -38.32 40.51
N LEU A 66 28.65 -38.92 40.77
CA LEU A 66 27.57 -38.19 41.42
C LEU A 66 27.88 -37.98 42.91
N VAL A 67 28.57 -38.93 43.54
CA VAL A 67 29.18 -38.78 44.87
C VAL A 67 30.64 -39.20 44.75
N TYR A 68 31.55 -38.24 44.88
CA TYR A 68 33.00 -38.45 44.84
C TYR A 68 33.45 -39.64 45.69
N GLY A 69 34.18 -40.58 45.08
CA GLY A 69 34.69 -41.79 45.74
C GLY A 69 33.68 -42.94 45.84
N GLY A 70 32.45 -42.71 45.35
CA GLY A 70 31.41 -43.72 45.30
C GLY A 70 30.72 -44.01 46.63
N ILE A 71 29.89 -45.04 46.62
CA ILE A 71 29.09 -45.53 47.74
C ILE A 71 29.20 -47.05 47.74
N HIS A 72 29.88 -47.62 48.74
CA HIS A 72 30.24 -49.05 48.73
C HIS A 72 29.35 -49.90 49.65
N THR A 73 28.72 -49.28 50.65
CA THR A 73 27.84 -49.92 51.62
C THR A 73 26.44 -49.31 51.63
N LYS A 74 25.44 -50.09 52.05
CA LYS A 74 24.05 -49.61 52.16
C LYS A 74 23.89 -48.47 53.18
N SER A 75 24.69 -48.48 54.25
CA SER A 75 24.72 -47.38 55.22
C SER A 75 25.20 -46.07 54.58
N GLN A 76 26.27 -46.12 53.79
CA GLN A 76 26.74 -44.95 53.02
C GLN A 76 25.70 -44.46 52.02
N LEU A 77 24.94 -45.36 51.38
CA LEU A 77 23.88 -45.00 50.43
C LEU A 77 22.77 -44.19 51.11
N LEU A 78 22.29 -44.69 52.25
CA LEU A 78 21.26 -44.00 53.04
C LEU A 78 21.79 -42.69 53.62
N ALA A 79 23.04 -42.66 54.11
CA ALA A 79 23.67 -41.44 54.61
C ALA A 79 23.85 -40.38 53.50
N ALA A 80 24.22 -40.77 52.28
CA ALA A 80 24.35 -39.85 51.15
C ALA A 80 23.01 -39.21 50.77
N TRP A 81 21.91 -39.97 50.87
CA TRP A 81 20.56 -39.44 50.74
C TRP A 81 20.20 -38.49 51.89
N ASP A 82 20.39 -38.91 53.14
CA ASP A 82 19.97 -38.17 54.33
C ASP A 82 20.69 -36.82 54.42
N ASN A 83 21.99 -36.81 54.16
CA ASN A 83 22.82 -35.61 54.17
C ASN A 83 22.72 -34.77 52.89
N ASN A 84 21.99 -35.24 51.87
CA ASN A 84 21.98 -34.68 50.52
C ASN A 84 23.40 -34.42 49.98
N SER A 85 24.31 -35.37 50.20
CA SER A 85 25.72 -35.22 49.86
C SER A 85 25.87 -34.83 48.39
N GLN A 86 26.41 -33.66 48.10
CA GLN A 86 26.57 -33.15 46.73
C GLN A 86 25.24 -33.12 45.93
N ASN A 87 24.12 -32.79 46.56
CA ASN A 87 22.78 -32.77 45.97
C ASN A 87 22.26 -34.14 45.51
N TYR A 88 22.81 -35.23 46.06
CA TYR A 88 22.48 -36.58 45.61
C TYR A 88 21.02 -36.96 45.86
N ARG A 89 20.40 -36.49 46.96
CA ARG A 89 18.98 -36.69 47.21
C ARG A 89 18.14 -36.00 46.15
N ASP A 90 18.48 -34.77 45.76
CA ASP A 90 17.74 -34.01 44.75
C ASP A 90 17.75 -34.75 43.39
N MET A 91 18.90 -35.34 43.03
CA MET A 91 19.05 -36.16 41.82
C MET A 91 18.21 -37.44 41.88
N LEU A 92 18.24 -38.16 43.00
CA LEU A 92 17.48 -39.40 43.17
C LEU A 92 15.97 -39.13 43.21
N GLN A 93 15.53 -38.06 43.86
CA GLN A 93 14.13 -37.62 43.83
C GLN A 93 13.69 -37.26 42.41
N HIS A 94 14.52 -36.55 41.64
CA HIS A 94 14.25 -36.26 40.23
C HIS A 94 14.15 -37.53 39.37
N ALA A 95 14.89 -38.58 39.72
CA ALA A 95 14.80 -39.90 39.11
C ALA A 95 13.59 -40.73 39.58
N GLY A 96 12.77 -40.22 40.52
CA GLY A 96 11.64 -40.96 41.11
C GLY A 96 12.05 -42.06 42.10
N ILE A 97 13.30 -42.02 42.60
CA ILE A 97 13.82 -42.98 43.59
C ILE A 97 13.63 -42.38 44.98
N THR A 98 12.92 -43.07 45.86
CA THR A 98 12.73 -42.65 47.25
C THR A 98 13.76 -43.28 48.18
N ARG A 99 13.86 -42.75 49.41
CA ARG A 99 14.71 -43.33 50.46
C ARG A 99 14.35 -44.77 50.76
N GLU A 100 13.06 -45.09 50.76
CA GLU A 100 12.54 -46.45 50.99
C GLU A 100 12.95 -47.39 49.87
N ASN A 101 12.94 -46.92 48.61
CA ASN A 101 13.46 -47.70 47.49
C ASN A 101 14.96 -48.01 47.65
N LEU A 102 15.77 -47.06 48.16
CA LEU A 102 17.19 -47.31 48.46
C LEU A 102 17.36 -48.27 49.65
N ALA A 103 16.50 -48.15 50.67
CA ALA A 103 16.50 -49.03 51.83
C ALA A 103 16.06 -50.46 51.48
N SER A 104 15.29 -50.67 50.41
CA SER A 104 14.94 -52.00 49.90
C SER A 104 15.91 -52.50 48.81
N ALA A 105 16.75 -51.64 48.23
CA ALA A 105 17.71 -52.03 47.22
C ALA A 105 18.67 -53.13 47.72
N ARG A 106 18.98 -54.08 46.83
CA ARG A 106 19.88 -55.20 47.08
C ARG A 106 21.28 -54.91 46.58
N ASP A 107 22.26 -55.43 47.29
CA ASP A 107 23.65 -55.47 46.83
C ASP A 107 23.78 -56.51 45.72
N SER A 108 24.19 -56.09 44.52
CA SER A 108 24.19 -56.92 43.31
C SER A 108 25.18 -56.36 42.28
N GLU A 109 25.16 -56.93 41.08
CA GLU A 109 25.79 -56.36 39.90
C GLU A 109 24.75 -56.14 38.80
N ILE A 110 25.03 -55.23 37.88
CA ILE A 110 24.29 -55.06 36.63
C ILE A 110 25.26 -55.19 35.45
N SER A 111 24.78 -55.68 34.31
CA SER A 111 25.51 -55.52 33.06
C SER A 111 25.16 -54.19 32.40
N THR A 112 26.12 -53.59 31.68
CA THR A 112 25.89 -52.42 30.82
C THR A 112 24.74 -52.62 29.84
N ARG A 113 24.53 -53.86 29.40
CA ARG A 113 23.52 -54.28 28.42
C ARG A 113 22.51 -55.22 29.05
N SER A 114 21.26 -55.14 28.59
CA SER A 114 20.23 -56.11 29.02
C SER A 114 20.12 -57.28 28.05
N SER A 115 20.35 -57.05 26.75
CA SER A 115 20.49 -58.12 25.76
C SER A 115 21.26 -57.66 24.52
N GLY A 116 22.08 -58.56 23.95
CA GLY A 116 22.74 -58.40 22.65
C GLY A 116 23.45 -57.05 22.46
N ARG A 117 23.01 -56.25 21.46
CA ARG A 117 23.58 -54.93 21.12
C ARG A 117 22.75 -53.75 21.63
N ASP A 118 21.94 -53.92 22.67
CA ASP A 118 21.15 -52.80 23.22
C ASP A 118 22.02 -51.70 23.85
N ASN A 119 21.45 -50.50 23.98
CA ASN A 119 22.06 -49.36 24.67
C ASN A 119 22.05 -49.53 26.20
N GLY A 120 21.33 -50.56 26.69
CA GLY A 120 21.26 -50.98 28.06
C GLY A 120 20.84 -49.90 29.06
N TRP A 121 21.67 -49.64 30.07
CA TRP A 121 21.37 -48.65 31.12
C TRP A 121 21.82 -47.25 30.72
N GLN A 122 21.07 -46.24 31.16
CA GLN A 122 21.42 -44.83 31.07
C GLN A 122 22.04 -44.37 32.38
N SER A 123 23.33 -44.02 32.36
CA SER A 123 24.07 -43.54 33.51
C SER A 123 24.07 -42.03 33.58
N TRP A 124 23.66 -41.48 34.72
CA TRP A 124 23.71 -40.05 35.01
C TRP A 124 25.08 -39.67 35.56
N SER A 125 25.60 -38.54 35.11
CA SER A 125 26.92 -38.03 35.49
C SER A 125 26.97 -36.51 35.46
N ARG A 126 27.98 -35.93 36.12
CA ARG A 126 28.18 -34.47 36.16
C ARG A 126 28.87 -33.89 34.93
N VAL A 127 29.50 -34.74 34.11
CA VAL A 127 30.33 -34.30 32.97
C VAL A 127 29.94 -35.04 31.68
N SER A 128 29.91 -34.30 30.57
CA SER A 128 29.75 -34.85 29.23
C SER A 128 30.95 -35.71 28.84
N ARG A 129 30.72 -36.78 28.07
CA ARG A 129 31.79 -37.64 27.56
C ARG A 129 31.62 -38.04 26.10
N PHE A 130 30.40 -38.30 25.64
CA PHE A 130 30.17 -38.89 24.31
C PHE A 130 29.39 -37.99 23.35
N GLY A 131 28.62 -37.02 23.87
CA GLY A 131 27.80 -36.13 23.07
C GLY A 131 26.54 -36.78 22.46
N LEU A 132 25.68 -35.93 21.90
CA LEU A 132 24.32 -36.30 21.47
C LEU A 132 24.29 -37.39 20.38
N GLN A 133 25.28 -37.41 19.48
CA GLN A 133 25.37 -38.42 18.41
C GLN A 133 25.53 -39.85 18.93
N ARG A 134 26.05 -40.00 20.16
CA ARG A 134 26.22 -41.29 20.84
C ARG A 134 25.18 -41.50 21.95
N GLY A 135 24.04 -40.80 21.86
CA GLY A 135 22.91 -40.95 22.77
C GLY A 135 23.05 -40.24 24.11
N GLU A 136 24.08 -39.40 24.32
CA GLU A 136 24.21 -38.61 25.55
C GLU A 136 23.27 -37.40 25.54
N VAL A 137 22.50 -37.23 26.61
CA VAL A 137 21.51 -36.17 26.77
C VAL A 137 21.87 -35.32 27.98
N GLN A 138 21.96 -34.01 27.78
CA GLN A 138 22.07 -33.04 28.88
C GLN A 138 20.68 -32.73 29.45
N PHE A 139 20.58 -32.63 30.78
CA PHE A 139 19.35 -32.26 31.49
C PHE A 139 19.69 -31.48 32.77
N GLN A 140 18.66 -30.93 33.43
CA GLN A 140 18.81 -30.09 34.62
C GLN A 140 18.04 -30.66 35.80
N VAL A 141 18.67 -30.66 36.98
CA VAL A 141 18.03 -30.94 38.27
C VAL A 141 18.29 -29.77 39.20
N GLY A 142 17.27 -28.94 39.44
CA GLY A 142 17.48 -27.65 40.11
C GLY A 142 18.42 -26.76 39.30
N SER A 143 19.54 -26.34 39.90
CA SER A 143 20.63 -25.60 39.24
C SER A 143 21.74 -26.49 38.68
N LEU A 144 21.62 -27.82 38.81
CA LEU A 144 22.67 -28.77 38.42
C LEU A 144 22.49 -29.20 36.97
N THR A 145 23.54 -29.02 36.18
CA THR A 145 23.64 -29.60 34.84
C THR A 145 24.17 -31.03 34.94
N LEU A 146 23.41 -31.99 34.42
CA LEU A 146 23.77 -33.41 34.40
C LEU A 146 23.69 -33.96 32.98
N TYR A 147 24.33 -35.11 32.78
CA TYR A 147 24.40 -35.81 31.50
C TYR A 147 24.00 -37.27 31.71
N SER A 148 22.99 -37.71 30.96
CA SER A 148 22.58 -39.11 30.87
C SER A 148 23.22 -39.72 29.63
N ARG A 149 23.90 -40.86 29.78
CA ARG A 149 24.59 -41.52 28.66
C ARG A 149 24.40 -43.04 28.67
N PRO A 150 24.38 -43.70 27.49
CA PRO A 150 24.28 -45.15 27.43
C PRO A 150 25.53 -45.83 27.99
N MET A 151 25.33 -46.80 28.88
CA MET A 151 26.41 -47.59 29.49
C MET A 151 27.10 -48.50 28.46
N ALA A 152 26.38 -48.92 27.42
CA ALA A 152 26.91 -49.68 26.30
C ALA A 152 28.10 -49.00 25.58
N GLU A 153 28.19 -47.67 25.63
CA GLU A 153 29.28 -46.89 25.02
C GLU A 153 30.63 -47.04 25.75
N PHE A 154 30.62 -47.56 26.98
CA PHE A 154 31.81 -47.90 27.74
C PHE A 154 32.39 -49.28 27.40
N ASP A 155 31.64 -50.13 26.68
CA ASP A 155 32.10 -51.46 26.34
C ASP A 155 33.25 -51.43 25.32
N THR A 156 34.27 -52.24 25.57
CA THR A 156 35.44 -52.43 24.70
C THR A 156 35.61 -53.91 24.35
N GLY A 157 36.37 -54.20 23.28
CA GLY A 157 36.65 -55.58 22.85
C GLY A 157 35.39 -56.42 22.64
N HIS A 158 35.42 -57.66 23.14
CA HIS A 158 34.32 -58.63 23.00
C HIS A 158 33.01 -58.20 23.66
N ASN A 159 33.05 -57.26 24.62
CA ASN A 159 31.85 -56.78 25.32
C ASN A 159 30.97 -55.87 24.46
N ARG A 160 31.46 -55.39 23.30
CA ARG A 160 30.66 -54.59 22.35
C ARG A 160 29.55 -55.37 21.63
N SER A 161 29.68 -56.69 21.58
CA SER A 161 28.75 -57.59 20.87
C SER A 161 28.23 -58.75 21.72
N GLY A 162 28.67 -58.84 22.98
CA GLY A 162 28.33 -59.89 23.93
C GLY A 162 27.37 -59.42 25.03
N SER A 163 27.51 -59.97 26.24
CA SER A 163 26.63 -59.70 27.38
C SER A 163 26.90 -58.37 28.10
N GLY A 164 27.74 -57.49 27.56
CA GLY A 164 28.15 -56.21 28.18
C GLY A 164 29.18 -56.38 29.31
N SER A 165 29.56 -55.26 29.92
CA SER A 165 30.48 -55.21 31.07
C SER A 165 29.69 -55.17 32.39
N TRP A 166 30.17 -55.86 33.44
CA TRP A 166 29.47 -55.97 34.72
C TRP A 166 29.99 -54.95 35.74
N TYR A 167 29.06 -54.31 36.46
CA TYR A 167 29.32 -53.26 37.45
C TYR A 167 28.60 -53.52 38.77
N LYS A 168 29.36 -53.52 39.87
CA LYS A 168 28.84 -53.61 41.24
C LYS A 168 27.94 -52.43 41.56
N SER A 169 26.72 -52.74 42.00
CA SER A 169 25.65 -51.76 42.12
C SER A 169 24.64 -52.12 43.21
N PHE A 170 23.99 -51.11 43.78
CA PHE A 170 22.73 -51.33 44.48
C PHE A 170 21.60 -51.35 43.47
N VAL A 171 20.82 -52.44 43.43
CA VAL A 171 19.76 -52.63 42.43
C VAL A 171 18.41 -52.64 43.15
N GLY A 172 17.45 -51.89 42.62
CA GLY A 172 16.12 -51.81 43.20
C GLY A 172 15.06 -51.45 42.17
N THR A 173 13.86 -51.23 42.68
CA THR A 173 12.70 -50.82 41.90
C THR A 173 12.10 -49.58 42.55
N THR A 174 11.79 -48.57 41.75
CA THR A 174 11.06 -47.38 42.19
C THR A 174 9.64 -47.74 42.61
N SER A 175 8.97 -46.83 43.32
CA SER A 175 7.56 -46.99 43.70
C SER A 175 6.61 -47.16 42.50
N GLU A 176 7.01 -46.74 41.30
CA GLU A 176 6.27 -46.92 40.04
C GLU A 176 6.59 -48.25 39.32
N GLY A 177 7.40 -49.14 39.92
CA GLY A 177 7.77 -50.42 39.31
C GLY A 177 8.94 -50.33 38.31
N LYS A 178 9.57 -49.16 38.14
CA LYS A 178 10.70 -48.99 37.22
C LYS A 178 12.02 -49.45 37.86
N PRO A 179 12.86 -50.24 37.17
CA PRO A 179 14.13 -50.67 37.69
C PRO A 179 15.14 -49.52 37.74
N PHE A 180 15.91 -49.45 38.82
CA PHE A 180 17.05 -48.54 38.95
C PHE A 180 18.27 -49.30 39.49
N ALA A 181 19.45 -48.74 39.24
CA ALA A 181 20.67 -49.19 39.87
C ALA A 181 21.57 -48.01 40.25
N ILE A 182 22.31 -48.14 41.34
CA ILE A 182 23.28 -47.15 41.81
C ILE A 182 24.67 -47.79 41.76
N MET A 183 25.54 -47.28 40.88
CA MET A 183 26.87 -47.86 40.70
C MET A 183 27.74 -47.57 41.92
N LYS A 184 28.33 -48.60 42.53
CA LYS A 184 29.07 -48.43 43.78
C LYS A 184 30.30 -47.56 43.65
N ALA A 185 31.03 -47.66 42.54
CA ALA A 185 32.29 -46.96 42.36
C ALA A 185 32.18 -45.43 42.27
N CYS A 186 31.02 -44.89 41.83
CA CYS A 186 30.87 -43.45 41.54
C CYS A 186 29.50 -42.86 41.95
N ALA A 187 28.64 -43.69 42.54
CA ALA A 187 27.25 -43.38 42.86
C ALA A 187 26.38 -42.95 41.66
N ASN A 188 26.80 -43.18 40.42
CA ASN A 188 26.00 -42.82 39.26
C ASN A 188 24.65 -43.54 39.30
N ILE A 189 23.59 -42.78 39.09
CA ILE A 189 22.23 -43.29 38.96
C ILE A 189 22.10 -43.92 37.58
N MET A 190 21.58 -45.14 37.53
CA MET A 190 21.38 -45.89 36.31
C MET A 190 19.89 -46.22 36.15
N LEU A 191 19.31 -45.74 35.05
CA LEU A 191 17.91 -45.93 34.70
C LEU A 191 17.78 -46.61 33.34
N LYS A 192 16.61 -47.16 33.02
CA LYS A 192 16.30 -47.69 31.68
C LYS A 192 15.76 -46.63 30.72
N GLU A 193 15.27 -45.52 31.26
CA GLU A 193 14.69 -44.42 30.49
C GLU A 193 15.63 -43.21 30.50
N LEU A 194 15.60 -42.44 29.42
CA LEU A 194 16.25 -41.13 29.39
C LEU A 194 15.49 -40.14 30.30
N PRO A 195 16.20 -39.16 30.90
CA PRO A 195 15.55 -38.11 31.67
C PRO A 195 14.57 -37.32 30.79
N LYS A 196 13.43 -36.92 31.36
CA LYS A 196 12.43 -36.10 30.66
C LYS A 196 13.06 -34.73 30.33
N GLN A 197 13.32 -34.45 29.06
CA GLN A 197 13.84 -33.15 28.62
C GLN A 197 12.74 -32.08 28.72
N LYS A 198 13.12 -30.83 29.03
CA LYS A 198 12.19 -29.70 28.89
C LYS A 198 11.80 -29.56 27.41
N PRO A 199 10.51 -29.36 27.09
CA PRO A 199 10.10 -29.18 25.71
C PRO A 199 10.74 -27.93 25.13
N LYS A 200 11.27 -28.04 23.90
CA LYS A 200 11.96 -26.95 23.21
C LYS A 200 10.97 -25.80 22.92
N PRO A 201 11.36 -24.53 23.06
CA PRO A 201 10.59 -23.40 22.54
C PRO A 201 10.20 -23.62 21.08
N THR A 202 8.94 -23.40 20.75
CA THR A 202 8.44 -23.45 19.37
C THR A 202 7.72 -22.16 19.04
N ALA A 203 7.84 -21.73 17.78
CA ALA A 203 7.19 -20.55 17.26
C ALA A 203 6.80 -20.80 15.80
N ALA A 204 5.63 -20.33 15.40
CA ALA A 204 5.14 -20.46 14.04
C ALA A 204 4.24 -19.28 13.67
N CYS A 205 4.20 -18.97 12.37
CA CYS A 205 3.08 -18.23 11.83
C CYS A 205 1.92 -19.19 11.64
N LYS A 206 0.86 -19.01 12.43
CA LYS A 206 -0.24 -19.97 12.53
C LYS A 206 -1.18 -19.87 11.35
N LEU A 207 -1.67 -18.66 11.08
CA LEU A 207 -2.70 -18.41 10.07
C LEU A 207 -2.73 -16.93 9.70
N LEU A 208 -2.93 -16.65 8.42
CA LEU A 208 -3.52 -15.40 7.94
C LEU A 208 -4.96 -15.69 7.53
N GLU A 209 -5.93 -15.04 8.18
CA GLU A 209 -7.32 -15.11 7.74
C GLU A 209 -7.46 -14.56 6.33
N ARG A 210 -8.45 -15.07 5.59
CA ARG A 210 -8.78 -14.55 4.27
C ARG A 210 -9.06 -13.04 4.38
N PRO A 211 -8.30 -12.18 3.68
CA PRO A 211 -8.49 -10.74 3.78
C PRO A 211 -9.90 -10.32 3.38
N VAL A 212 -10.46 -9.36 4.11
CA VAL A 212 -11.83 -8.88 3.91
C VAL A 212 -11.79 -7.47 3.35
N VAL A 213 -12.36 -7.27 2.17
CA VAL A 213 -12.55 -5.93 1.58
C VAL A 213 -13.77 -5.29 2.24
N THR A 214 -13.52 -4.32 3.13
CA THR A 214 -14.53 -3.66 3.98
C THR A 214 -15.20 -2.45 3.32
N ASP A 215 -14.50 -1.80 2.42
CA ASP A 215 -14.96 -0.72 1.54
C ASP A 215 -14.24 -0.95 0.20
N ARG A 216 -14.77 -0.50 -0.94
CA ARG A 216 -14.37 -0.89 -2.31
C ARG A 216 -12.85 -0.99 -2.52
N THR A 217 -12.04 -0.17 -1.86
CA THR A 217 -10.56 -0.21 -1.86
C THR A 217 -9.90 -0.57 -0.52
N LYS A 218 -10.64 -0.66 0.58
CA LYS A 218 -10.11 -0.86 1.93
C LYS A 218 -10.16 -2.32 2.35
N VAL A 219 -9.00 -2.92 2.58
CA VAL A 219 -8.86 -4.32 3.02
C VAL A 219 -8.47 -4.40 4.50
N SER A 220 -9.06 -5.35 5.21
CA SER A 220 -8.70 -5.76 6.57
C SER A 220 -8.03 -7.13 6.54
N MET A 221 -6.90 -7.26 7.22
CA MET A 221 -6.08 -8.47 7.28
C MET A 221 -5.83 -8.82 8.74
N THR A 222 -6.13 -10.06 9.14
CA THR A 222 -5.93 -10.54 10.52
C THR A 222 -4.99 -11.74 10.51
N ALA A 223 -3.90 -11.65 11.27
CA ALA A 223 -2.88 -12.69 11.35
C ALA A 223 -2.73 -13.23 12.76
N TYR A 224 -2.35 -14.50 12.87
CA TYR A 224 -2.17 -15.24 14.10
C TYR A 224 -0.77 -15.84 14.17
N GLY A 225 -0.13 -15.67 15.32
CA GLY A 225 1.12 -16.33 15.67
C GLY A 225 0.86 -17.42 16.70
N ASP A 226 1.69 -18.45 16.71
CA ASP A 226 1.67 -19.49 17.73
C ASP A 226 3.06 -19.60 18.36
N VAL A 227 3.11 -19.60 19.70
CA VAL A 227 4.34 -19.72 20.47
C VAL A 227 4.10 -20.64 21.67
N GLN A 228 5.02 -21.57 21.91
CA GLN A 228 4.94 -22.51 23.03
C GLN A 228 6.29 -22.62 23.75
N ASN A 229 6.26 -23.19 24.95
CA ASN A 229 7.44 -23.51 25.76
C ASN A 229 8.40 -22.32 25.97
N GLY A 230 7.83 -21.12 26.20
CA GLY A 230 8.60 -19.90 26.53
C GLY A 230 9.03 -19.05 25.33
N ALA A 231 8.65 -19.40 24.09
CA ALA A 231 8.80 -18.49 22.96
C ALA A 231 7.85 -17.28 23.08
N THR A 232 8.24 -16.13 22.54
CA THR A 232 7.48 -14.87 22.62
C THR A 232 7.34 -14.20 21.25
N ILE A 233 6.27 -13.41 21.07
CA ILE A 233 6.01 -12.62 19.86
C ILE A 233 6.42 -11.16 20.09
N ALA A 234 7.03 -10.54 19.08
CA ALA A 234 7.46 -9.13 19.08
C ALA A 234 6.71 -8.27 18.06
N GLY A 235 5.98 -8.87 17.12
CA GLY A 235 5.12 -8.17 16.18
C GLY A 235 4.91 -8.93 14.87
N TYR A 236 4.23 -8.26 13.95
CA TYR A 236 3.84 -8.81 12.65
C TYR A 236 4.20 -7.82 11.54
N THR A 237 4.76 -8.31 10.44
CA THR A 237 4.95 -7.50 9.23
C THR A 237 4.06 -8.03 8.11
N PHE A 238 3.12 -7.20 7.69
CA PHE A 238 2.24 -7.45 6.55
C PHE A 238 2.90 -6.91 5.28
N ILE A 239 2.95 -7.75 4.25
CA ILE A 239 3.52 -7.41 2.95
C ILE A 239 2.45 -7.67 1.89
N ILE A 240 2.06 -6.66 1.10
CA ILE A 240 1.10 -6.81 0.00
C ILE A 240 1.86 -6.65 -1.31
N LYS A 241 1.63 -7.58 -2.23
CA LYS A 241 2.13 -7.54 -3.61
C LYS A 241 0.97 -7.53 -4.60
N ASN A 242 1.12 -6.83 -5.71
CA ASN A 242 0.19 -6.89 -6.84
C ASN A 242 0.42 -8.15 -7.69
N SER A 243 -0.39 -8.34 -8.73
CA SER A 243 -0.27 -9.46 -9.68
C SER A 243 1.05 -9.53 -10.44
N ALA A 244 1.76 -8.40 -10.59
CA ALA A 244 3.10 -8.34 -11.16
C ALA A 244 4.21 -8.72 -10.15
N GLY A 245 3.85 -9.07 -8.91
CA GLY A 245 4.79 -9.38 -7.84
C GLY A 245 5.46 -8.16 -7.20
N THR A 246 5.05 -6.94 -7.59
CA THR A 246 5.57 -5.69 -7.03
C THR A 246 4.96 -5.45 -5.65
N GLU A 247 5.81 -5.16 -4.67
CA GLU A 247 5.39 -4.79 -3.32
C GLU A 247 4.71 -3.41 -3.32
N VAL A 248 3.47 -3.36 -2.87
CA VAL A 248 2.67 -2.13 -2.73
C VAL A 248 2.51 -1.71 -1.28
N LEU A 249 2.77 -2.61 -0.33
CA LEU A 249 2.78 -2.33 1.10
C LEU A 249 3.80 -3.23 1.80
N ARG A 250 4.52 -2.64 2.76
CA ARG A 250 5.16 -3.34 3.86
C ARG A 250 4.93 -2.56 5.14
N LYS A 251 4.23 -3.17 6.09
CA LYS A 251 3.87 -2.51 7.35
C LYS A 251 4.07 -3.44 8.52
N ARG A 252 4.86 -2.97 9.49
CA ARG A 252 5.07 -3.64 10.78
C ARG A 252 4.08 -3.12 11.82
N VAL A 253 3.53 -4.05 12.60
CA VAL A 253 2.70 -3.81 13.79
C VAL A 253 3.44 -4.42 14.98
N ASN A 254 3.90 -3.58 15.90
CA ASN A 254 4.59 -4.03 17.11
C ASN A 254 3.54 -4.41 18.16
N THR A 255 3.54 -5.68 18.56
CA THR A 255 2.62 -6.23 19.56
C THR A 255 3.18 -7.56 20.07
N THR A 256 2.83 -7.93 21.29
CA THR A 256 3.15 -9.23 21.89
C THR A 256 1.96 -10.19 21.86
N ALA A 257 0.79 -9.73 21.37
CA ALA A 257 -0.41 -10.54 21.25
C ALA A 257 -0.23 -11.66 20.22
N THR A 258 -0.96 -12.76 20.40
CA THR A 258 -0.99 -13.90 19.46
C THR A 258 -1.80 -13.63 18.20
N SER A 259 -2.48 -12.49 18.12
CA SER A 259 -3.16 -12.03 16.92
C SER A 259 -3.06 -10.51 16.76
N THR A 260 -3.17 -10.05 15.51
CA THR A 260 -3.28 -8.63 15.19
C THR A 260 -4.00 -8.43 13.87
N SER A 261 -4.63 -7.26 13.71
CA SER A 261 -5.25 -6.84 12.47
C SER A 261 -4.61 -5.57 11.91
N LEU A 262 -4.58 -5.44 10.58
CA LEU A 262 -4.15 -4.26 9.86
C LEU A 262 -5.18 -3.92 8.78
N GLN A 263 -5.55 -2.65 8.69
CA GLN A 263 -6.35 -2.13 7.58
C GLN A 263 -5.49 -1.28 6.64
N HIS A 264 -5.74 -1.38 5.34
CA HIS A 264 -5.04 -0.59 4.32
C HIS A 264 -5.93 -0.33 3.11
N THR A 265 -5.71 0.80 2.43
CA THR A 265 -6.45 1.20 1.23
C THR A 265 -5.60 0.97 -0.02
N LEU A 266 -6.16 0.31 -1.03
CA LEU A 266 -5.53 0.01 -2.32
C LEU A 266 -6.33 0.65 -3.45
N ASP A 267 -5.79 1.71 -4.05
CA ASP A 267 -6.54 2.53 -5.03
C ASP A 267 -6.78 1.83 -6.37
N LYS A 268 -5.86 0.92 -6.74
CA LYS A 268 -5.91 0.19 -8.01
C LYS A 268 -6.69 -1.10 -7.85
N ASP A 269 -7.59 -1.36 -8.79
CA ASP A 269 -8.21 -2.68 -8.92
C ASP A 269 -7.20 -3.74 -9.36
N GLY A 270 -7.54 -5.00 -9.10
CA GLY A 270 -6.72 -6.15 -9.44
C GLY A 270 -6.59 -7.16 -8.31
N THR A 271 -5.80 -8.19 -8.57
CA THR A 271 -5.49 -9.26 -7.62
C THR A 271 -4.24 -8.91 -6.84
N TYR A 272 -4.31 -9.13 -5.53
CA TYR A 272 -3.23 -8.91 -4.59
C TYR A 272 -2.94 -10.17 -3.79
N THR A 273 -1.68 -10.33 -3.41
CA THR A 273 -1.24 -11.36 -2.47
C THR A 273 -0.72 -10.65 -1.23
N VAL A 274 -1.23 -11.02 -0.07
CA VAL A 274 -0.68 -10.62 1.22
C VAL A 274 0.10 -11.79 1.82
N SER A 275 1.26 -11.50 2.41
CA SER A 275 1.99 -12.43 3.26
C SER A 275 2.35 -11.77 4.59
N VAL A 276 2.43 -12.56 5.65
CA VAL A 276 2.73 -12.08 6.99
C VAL A 276 3.96 -12.78 7.57
N ILE A 277 4.86 -11.98 8.12
CA ILE A 277 6.00 -12.44 8.91
C ILE A 277 5.70 -12.16 10.38
N VAL A 278 5.78 -13.20 11.23
CA VAL A 278 5.67 -13.07 12.69
C VAL A 278 7.08 -13.00 13.27
N HIS A 279 7.39 -11.90 13.95
CA HIS A 279 8.68 -11.71 14.61
C HIS A 279 8.62 -12.36 15.99
N THR A 280 9.48 -13.35 16.26
CA THR A 280 9.48 -14.10 17.52
C THR A 280 10.86 -14.17 18.15
N SER A 281 10.95 -14.61 19.41
CA SER A 281 12.23 -14.86 20.08
C SER A 281 13.08 -15.96 19.43
N LEU A 282 12.49 -16.78 18.54
CA LEU A 282 13.17 -17.81 17.76
C LEU A 282 13.46 -17.37 16.32
N GLY A 283 13.31 -16.08 16.03
CA GLY A 283 13.46 -15.50 14.69
C GLY A 283 12.13 -15.29 13.97
N ASP A 284 12.24 -14.90 12.70
CA ASP A 284 11.09 -14.57 11.86
C ASP A 284 10.41 -15.84 11.35
N GLN A 285 9.10 -15.92 11.56
CA GLN A 285 8.26 -17.06 11.17
C GLN A 285 7.32 -16.66 10.05
N THR A 286 7.31 -17.42 8.96
CA THR A 286 6.38 -17.27 7.84
C THR A 286 6.26 -18.59 7.09
N ASN A 287 5.10 -18.85 6.50
CA ASN A 287 4.83 -20.05 5.70
C ASN A 287 3.64 -19.77 4.75
N SER A 288 3.21 -20.78 3.98
CA SER A 288 2.08 -20.68 3.05
C SER A 288 0.74 -20.41 3.75
N ALA A 289 0.54 -20.86 5.00
CA ALA A 289 -0.68 -20.57 5.77
C ALA A 289 -0.78 -19.10 6.18
N CYS A 290 0.33 -18.37 6.12
CA CYS A 290 0.41 -16.93 6.36
C CYS A 290 0.50 -16.10 5.08
N ALA A 291 0.10 -16.69 3.96
CA ALA A 291 -0.12 -16.00 2.71
C ALA A 291 -1.56 -16.21 2.23
N SER A 292 -2.16 -15.19 1.66
CA SER A 292 -3.51 -15.25 1.11
C SER A 292 -3.66 -14.29 -0.07
N THR A 293 -4.61 -14.58 -0.95
CA THR A 293 -4.93 -13.74 -2.10
C THR A 293 -6.30 -13.10 -1.93
N PHE A 294 -6.45 -11.89 -2.45
CA PHE A 294 -7.72 -11.17 -2.48
C PHE A 294 -7.77 -10.25 -3.70
N THR A 295 -8.96 -9.76 -4.03
CA THR A 295 -9.19 -8.93 -5.22
C THR A 295 -9.86 -7.62 -4.84
N ILE A 296 -9.41 -6.54 -5.47
CA ILE A 296 -10.09 -5.24 -5.46
C ILE A 296 -10.82 -5.12 -6.79
N SER A 297 -12.15 -5.03 -6.74
CA SER A 297 -12.97 -4.95 -7.96
C SER A 297 -12.77 -3.61 -8.69
N PRO A 298 -12.85 -3.60 -10.03
CA PRO A 298 -12.91 -2.37 -10.81
C PRO A 298 -14.04 -1.46 -10.33
N LYS A 299 -13.88 -0.14 -10.46
CA LYS A 299 -14.99 0.78 -10.23
C LYS A 299 -16.13 0.45 -11.21
N PRO A 300 -17.39 0.44 -10.76
CA PRO A 300 -18.53 0.29 -11.66
C PRO A 300 -18.50 1.36 -12.76
N ARG A 301 -18.87 0.95 -13.97
CA ARG A 301 -18.92 1.82 -15.15
C ARG A 301 -20.35 2.29 -15.39
N CYS A 302 -20.48 3.40 -16.10
CA CYS A 302 -21.78 3.93 -16.46
C CYS A 302 -22.52 2.97 -17.41
N PRO A 303 -23.79 2.59 -17.12
CA PRO A 303 -24.54 1.66 -17.95
C PRO A 303 -24.76 2.16 -19.39
N LEU A 304 -25.03 3.46 -19.55
CA LEU A 304 -25.33 4.08 -20.84
C LEU A 304 -24.07 4.52 -21.61
N ASN A 305 -22.92 4.60 -20.93
CA ASN A 305 -21.63 4.89 -21.55
C ASN A 305 -20.47 4.24 -20.76
N PRO A 306 -20.09 2.99 -21.09
CA PRO A 306 -19.10 2.22 -20.33
C PRO A 306 -17.70 2.85 -20.20
N SER A 307 -17.38 3.88 -21.00
CA SER A 307 -16.12 4.63 -20.87
C SER A 307 -16.04 5.45 -19.57
N LEU A 308 -17.19 5.84 -19.01
CA LEU A 308 -17.27 6.68 -17.83
C LEU A 308 -17.39 5.86 -16.54
N PRO A 309 -16.78 6.33 -15.43
CA PRO A 309 -17.13 5.89 -14.08
C PRO A 309 -18.61 6.15 -13.74
N ILE A 310 -19.20 5.32 -12.87
CA ILE A 310 -20.61 5.48 -12.46
C ILE A 310 -20.90 6.79 -11.70
N ASP A 311 -19.88 7.34 -11.03
CA ASP A 311 -19.92 8.60 -10.27
C ASP A 311 -19.63 9.84 -11.13
N HIS A 312 -19.39 9.67 -12.44
CA HIS A 312 -19.16 10.78 -13.35
C HIS A 312 -20.44 11.62 -13.53
N PRO A 313 -20.39 12.96 -13.53
CA PRO A 313 -21.58 13.82 -13.67
C PRO A 313 -22.35 13.60 -14.98
N ASP A 314 -21.67 13.20 -16.05
CA ASP A 314 -22.33 12.83 -17.30
C ASP A 314 -22.91 11.40 -17.29
N CYS A 315 -22.69 10.57 -16.27
CA CYS A 315 -23.33 9.27 -16.17
C CYS A 315 -24.80 9.40 -15.75
N GLN A 316 -25.61 9.94 -16.64
CA GLN A 316 -27.02 10.16 -16.43
C GLN A 316 -27.81 9.90 -17.73
N PRO A 317 -29.05 9.45 -17.60
CA PRO A 317 -29.95 9.29 -18.73
C PRO A 317 -30.32 10.64 -19.35
N CYS A 318 -30.74 10.59 -20.62
CA CYS A 318 -31.38 11.70 -21.29
C CYS A 318 -32.74 12.00 -20.60
N PRO A 319 -33.05 13.26 -20.26
CA PRO A 319 -34.27 13.58 -19.50
C PRO A 319 -35.59 13.12 -20.12
N GLY A 320 -35.66 13.06 -21.45
CA GLY A 320 -36.84 12.59 -22.19
C GLY A 320 -36.81 11.12 -22.59
N ASP A 321 -35.72 10.40 -22.30
CA ASP A 321 -35.56 8.98 -22.63
C ASP A 321 -34.47 8.33 -21.77
N ALA A 322 -34.87 7.49 -20.82
CA ALA A 322 -33.95 6.86 -19.87
C ALA A 322 -32.98 5.85 -20.50
N THR A 323 -33.23 5.43 -21.75
CA THR A 323 -32.41 4.45 -22.46
C THR A 323 -31.23 5.07 -23.20
N ILE A 324 -31.19 6.40 -23.28
CA ILE A 324 -30.22 7.16 -24.07
C ILE A 324 -29.32 7.94 -23.12
N TRP A 325 -28.02 8.00 -23.42
CA TRP A 325 -27.07 8.81 -22.66
C TRP A 325 -27.30 10.32 -22.89
N VAL A 326 -27.15 11.15 -21.85
CA VAL A 326 -27.45 12.60 -21.92
C VAL A 326 -26.64 13.37 -22.97
N LYS A 327 -25.44 12.92 -23.33
CA LYS A 327 -24.59 13.53 -24.38
C LYS A 327 -24.73 12.84 -25.74
N ASP A 328 -25.62 11.87 -25.86
CA ASP A 328 -25.88 11.23 -27.14
C ASP A 328 -26.43 12.23 -28.16
N THR A 329 -26.04 12.09 -29.43
CA THR A 329 -26.47 12.97 -30.52
C THR A 329 -27.98 12.99 -30.75
N THR A 330 -28.71 11.98 -30.26
CA THR A 330 -30.18 11.87 -30.31
C THR A 330 -30.86 12.49 -29.09
N CYS A 331 -30.13 12.77 -27.99
CA CYS A 331 -30.61 13.52 -26.84
C CYS A 331 -30.59 15.03 -27.11
N LYS A 332 -31.49 15.50 -27.98
CA LYS A 332 -31.58 16.90 -28.39
C LYS A 332 -32.93 17.52 -28.07
N ALA A 333 -32.92 18.82 -27.84
CA ALA A 333 -34.12 19.63 -27.73
C ALA A 333 -34.72 19.88 -29.12
N GLN A 334 -36.04 19.91 -29.20
CA GLN A 334 -36.77 20.28 -30.42
C GLN A 334 -38.00 21.06 -30.01
N VAL A 335 -37.98 22.38 -30.22
CA VAL A 335 -39.08 23.26 -29.82
C VAL A 335 -39.91 23.63 -31.03
N THR A 336 -41.19 23.26 -31.00
CA THR A 336 -42.20 23.64 -31.99
C THR A 336 -43.00 24.83 -31.44
N ARG A 337 -43.24 25.83 -32.28
CA ARG A 337 -44.02 27.03 -31.95
C ARG A 337 -45.23 27.13 -32.87
N THR A 338 -46.40 27.38 -32.31
CA THR A 338 -47.64 27.55 -33.07
C THR A 338 -48.43 28.75 -32.56
N LYS A 339 -49.20 29.34 -33.47
CA LYS A 339 -50.06 30.48 -33.22
C LYS A 339 -51.45 30.26 -33.80
N ALA A 340 -52.47 30.66 -33.04
CA ALA A 340 -53.86 30.69 -33.46
C ALA A 340 -54.49 32.03 -33.10
N ALA A 341 -55.56 32.41 -33.81
CA ALA A 341 -56.34 33.60 -33.48
C ALA A 341 -57.84 33.30 -33.42
N HIS A 342 -58.49 33.85 -32.42
CA HIS A 342 -59.92 33.73 -32.18
C HIS A 342 -60.55 35.12 -32.08
N ASN A 343 -61.63 35.36 -32.82
CA ASN A 343 -62.37 36.60 -32.71
C ASN A 343 -63.37 36.46 -31.56
N LEU A 344 -63.10 37.14 -30.45
CA LEU A 344 -63.94 37.13 -29.25
C LEU A 344 -65.27 37.87 -29.45
N THR A 345 -65.34 38.78 -30.44
CA THR A 345 -66.55 39.57 -30.73
C THR A 345 -67.48 38.83 -31.67
N SER A 346 -66.97 38.35 -32.81
CA SER A 346 -67.78 37.63 -33.80
C SER A 346 -67.94 36.13 -33.52
N GLY A 347 -67.10 35.60 -32.62
CA GLY A 347 -66.96 34.16 -32.34
C GLY A 347 -66.23 33.40 -33.46
N GLY A 348 -65.31 32.53 -33.07
CA GLY A 348 -64.65 31.56 -33.97
C GLY A 348 -63.24 31.95 -34.43
N ASP A 349 -62.67 31.15 -35.32
CA ASP A 349 -61.34 31.37 -35.90
C ASP A 349 -61.29 32.68 -36.70
N ALA A 350 -60.42 33.60 -36.26
CA ALA A 350 -60.32 34.94 -36.82
C ALA A 350 -59.78 34.95 -38.27
N THR A 351 -59.16 33.86 -38.73
CA THR A 351 -58.65 33.75 -40.11
C THR A 351 -59.75 33.45 -41.13
N LYS A 352 -60.95 33.06 -40.67
CA LYS A 352 -62.05 32.61 -41.55
C LYS A 352 -63.03 33.70 -41.95
N LYS A 353 -63.11 34.79 -41.17
CA LYS A 353 -64.03 35.90 -41.41
C LYS A 353 -63.27 37.22 -41.37
N LYS A 354 -63.73 38.20 -42.15
CA LYS A 354 -63.15 39.55 -42.10
C LYS A 354 -63.40 40.16 -40.71
N ALA A 355 -62.35 40.67 -40.09
CA ALA A 355 -62.45 41.38 -38.81
C ALA A 355 -62.95 42.82 -39.05
N ASN A 356 -63.90 43.26 -38.22
CA ASN A 356 -64.50 44.59 -38.30
C ASN A 356 -63.91 45.54 -37.26
N ALA A 357 -64.13 46.85 -37.44
CA ALA A 357 -63.74 47.85 -36.47
C ALA A 357 -64.27 47.49 -35.06
N SER A 358 -63.45 47.68 -34.03
CA SER A 358 -63.74 47.32 -32.63
C SER A 358 -63.81 45.83 -32.29
N ASP A 359 -63.62 44.91 -33.25
CA ASP A 359 -63.50 43.48 -32.94
C ASP A 359 -62.33 43.21 -32.00
N ARG A 360 -62.51 42.28 -31.06
CA ARG A 360 -61.45 41.80 -30.17
C ARG A 360 -60.90 40.47 -30.66
N ILE A 361 -59.62 40.44 -30.96
CA ILE A 361 -58.92 39.24 -31.44
C ILE A 361 -58.01 38.74 -30.32
N GLU A 362 -58.27 37.53 -29.84
CA GLU A 362 -57.35 36.79 -28.97
C GLU A 362 -56.35 36.03 -29.83
N TYR A 363 -55.07 36.25 -29.57
CA TYR A 363 -53.99 35.44 -30.10
C TYR A 363 -53.54 34.44 -29.04
N LYS A 364 -53.48 33.15 -29.41
CA LYS A 364 -52.98 32.07 -28.58
C LYS A 364 -51.66 31.56 -29.14
N LEU A 365 -50.59 31.72 -28.38
CA LEU A 365 -49.24 31.26 -28.70
C LEU A 365 -48.96 29.99 -27.91
N THR A 366 -48.36 29.00 -28.54
CA THR A 366 -47.95 27.76 -27.89
C THR A 366 -46.50 27.44 -28.28
N ALA A 367 -45.64 27.25 -27.29
CA ALA A 367 -44.30 26.70 -27.48
C ALA A 367 -44.23 25.34 -26.77
N LYS A 368 -43.87 24.29 -27.48
CA LYS A 368 -43.80 22.92 -26.97
C LYS A 368 -42.45 22.30 -27.28
N ASN A 369 -41.83 21.68 -26.29
CA ASN A 369 -40.61 20.89 -26.50
C ASN A 369 -40.99 19.45 -26.83
N GLU A 370 -40.81 19.05 -28.08
CA GLU A 370 -41.05 17.71 -28.59
C GLU A 370 -39.76 16.86 -28.64
N GLY A 371 -38.63 17.46 -28.25
CA GLY A 371 -37.35 16.78 -28.15
C GLY A 371 -37.16 16.05 -26.82
N LYS A 372 -35.99 15.42 -26.69
CA LYS A 372 -35.60 14.60 -25.52
C LYS A 372 -34.72 15.33 -24.51
N ALA A 373 -34.19 16.50 -24.87
CA ALA A 373 -33.43 17.37 -23.96
C ALA A 373 -34.21 18.64 -23.59
N PRO A 374 -33.99 19.22 -22.39
CA PRO A 374 -34.62 20.48 -22.01
C PRO A 374 -34.17 21.64 -22.90
N ALA A 375 -35.08 22.57 -23.16
CA ALA A 375 -34.86 23.71 -24.05
C ALA A 375 -35.24 25.00 -23.35
N THR A 376 -34.33 25.98 -23.34
CA THR A 376 -34.66 27.31 -22.84
C THR A 376 -35.17 28.17 -23.99
N VAL A 377 -36.37 28.73 -23.86
CA VAL A 377 -37.06 29.42 -24.95
C VAL A 377 -37.37 30.87 -24.59
N ASP A 378 -37.12 31.75 -25.56
CA ASP A 378 -37.51 33.15 -25.51
C ASP A 378 -38.90 33.31 -26.15
N LEU A 379 -39.87 33.72 -25.34
CA LEU A 379 -41.26 33.88 -25.74
C LEU A 379 -41.50 35.36 -26.04
N LYS A 380 -41.53 35.69 -27.34
CA LYS A 380 -41.69 37.05 -27.85
C LYS A 380 -42.55 37.02 -29.10
N ASP A 381 -43.27 38.12 -29.31
CA ASP A 381 -44.18 38.28 -30.41
C ASP A 381 -44.10 39.71 -30.97
N GLU A 382 -43.83 39.83 -32.26
CA GLU A 382 -43.63 41.10 -32.95
C GLU A 382 -44.98 41.56 -33.52
N LEU A 383 -45.43 42.76 -33.14
CA LEU A 383 -46.79 43.23 -33.39
C LEU A 383 -46.85 44.39 -34.39
N SER A 384 -45.79 44.72 -35.13
CA SER A 384 -45.73 45.92 -35.97
C SER A 384 -46.89 46.02 -36.95
N ASP A 385 -47.17 44.93 -37.66
CA ASP A 385 -48.25 44.85 -38.63
C ASP A 385 -49.64 44.87 -37.97
N VAL A 386 -49.80 44.12 -36.88
CA VAL A 386 -51.04 44.09 -36.08
C VAL A 386 -51.39 45.48 -35.54
N LEU A 387 -50.39 46.23 -35.06
CA LEU A 387 -50.56 47.55 -34.46
C LEU A 387 -50.94 48.65 -35.46
N GLU A 388 -50.87 48.38 -36.76
CA GLU A 388 -51.38 49.31 -37.77
C GLU A 388 -52.91 49.44 -37.65
N TYR A 389 -53.60 48.33 -37.36
CA TYR A 389 -55.07 48.24 -37.34
C TYR A 389 -55.68 48.08 -35.96
N ALA A 390 -54.90 47.60 -34.99
CA ALA A 390 -55.38 47.30 -33.64
C ALA A 390 -54.51 47.95 -32.57
N ASP A 391 -55.05 48.09 -31.37
CA ASP A 391 -54.30 48.45 -30.16
C ASP A 391 -54.32 47.23 -29.22
N ILE A 392 -53.28 47.07 -28.40
CA ILE A 392 -53.24 46.01 -27.39
C ILE A 392 -54.34 46.29 -26.36
N TYR A 393 -55.24 45.34 -26.18
CA TYR A 393 -56.34 45.40 -25.22
C TYR A 393 -55.96 44.72 -23.89
N ASP A 394 -55.37 43.54 -23.99
CA ASP A 394 -54.83 42.78 -22.85
C ASP A 394 -53.48 42.19 -23.26
N ASN A 395 -52.45 42.43 -22.46
CA ASN A 395 -51.09 41.96 -22.72
C ASN A 395 -50.86 40.51 -22.27
N GLY A 396 -51.82 39.88 -21.59
CA GLY A 396 -51.70 38.48 -21.19
C GLY A 396 -50.53 38.20 -20.25
N GLY A 397 -50.17 39.17 -19.41
CA GLY A 397 -48.99 39.11 -18.56
C GLY A 397 -47.66 39.34 -19.28
N GLY A 398 -47.67 39.72 -20.56
CA GLY A 398 -46.49 40.10 -21.33
C GLY A 398 -46.10 41.57 -21.12
N THR A 399 -44.81 41.88 -21.30
CA THR A 399 -44.30 43.26 -21.29
C THR A 399 -44.16 43.77 -22.72
N PHE A 400 -44.79 44.90 -23.04
CA PHE A 400 -44.75 45.49 -24.38
C PHE A 400 -43.63 46.53 -24.50
N ASP A 401 -42.70 46.29 -25.43
CA ASP A 401 -41.67 47.24 -25.83
C ASP A 401 -42.21 48.11 -26.97
N LYS A 402 -42.46 49.40 -26.69
CA LYS A 402 -43.07 50.34 -27.66
C LYS A 402 -42.14 50.66 -28.83
N GLU A 403 -40.82 50.65 -28.62
CA GLU A 403 -39.84 50.98 -29.67
C GLU A 403 -39.69 49.82 -30.64
N LYS A 404 -39.60 48.59 -30.11
CA LYS A 404 -39.47 47.36 -30.91
C LYS A 404 -40.81 46.75 -31.32
N ARG A 405 -41.91 47.35 -30.88
CA ARG A 405 -43.29 46.87 -31.10
C ARG A 405 -43.46 45.38 -30.78
N THR A 406 -42.76 44.91 -29.75
CA THR A 406 -42.67 43.48 -29.40
C THR A 406 -43.25 43.23 -28.02
N LEU A 407 -44.13 42.23 -27.90
CA LEU A 407 -44.64 41.72 -26.64
C LEU A 407 -43.76 40.55 -26.17
N SER A 408 -43.27 40.58 -24.93
CA SER A 408 -42.33 39.58 -24.40
C SER A 408 -42.78 39.00 -23.05
N TRP A 409 -42.53 37.71 -22.84
CA TRP A 409 -42.76 37.03 -21.56
C TRP A 409 -41.44 36.55 -20.95
N PRO A 410 -41.39 36.21 -19.65
CA PRO A 410 -40.20 35.63 -19.03
C PRO A 410 -39.72 34.40 -19.79
N ARG A 411 -38.39 34.26 -19.88
CA ARG A 411 -37.74 33.07 -20.41
C ARG A 411 -38.14 31.85 -19.59
N VAL A 412 -38.49 30.76 -20.27
CA VAL A 412 -38.87 29.50 -19.62
C VAL A 412 -38.00 28.36 -20.14
N THR A 413 -37.72 27.40 -19.27
CA THR A 413 -37.06 26.15 -19.64
C THR A 413 -38.12 25.06 -19.76
N LEU A 414 -38.38 24.61 -20.99
CA LEU A 414 -39.32 23.53 -21.28
C LEU A 414 -38.63 22.18 -21.17
N LYS A 415 -39.09 21.34 -20.25
CA LYS A 415 -38.70 19.92 -20.19
C LYS A 415 -39.24 19.16 -21.42
N PRO A 416 -38.70 17.99 -21.75
CA PRO A 416 -39.25 17.11 -22.78
C PRO A 416 -40.76 16.89 -22.60
N GLY A 417 -41.53 17.10 -23.67
CA GLY A 417 -43.00 17.00 -23.67
C GLY A 417 -43.74 18.20 -23.07
N GLU A 418 -43.05 19.13 -22.41
CA GLU A 418 -43.67 20.30 -21.77
C GLU A 418 -44.07 21.36 -22.80
N GLN A 419 -45.18 22.03 -22.54
CA GLN A 419 -45.65 23.16 -23.34
C GLN A 419 -45.95 24.38 -22.48
N LYS A 420 -45.67 25.56 -23.03
CA LYS A 420 -46.10 26.84 -22.49
C LYS A 420 -47.08 27.49 -23.47
N VAL A 421 -48.22 27.91 -22.93
CA VAL A 421 -49.27 28.63 -23.65
C VAL A 421 -49.35 30.05 -23.10
N MET A 422 -49.46 31.03 -23.99
CA MET A 422 -49.70 32.43 -23.68
C MET A 422 -50.83 32.93 -24.56
N THR A 423 -51.69 33.78 -24.02
CA THR A 423 -52.75 34.44 -24.77
C THR A 423 -52.63 35.94 -24.56
N TYR A 424 -52.91 36.74 -25.58
CA TYR A 424 -53.07 38.18 -25.45
C TYR A 424 -54.17 38.65 -26.40
N VAL A 425 -54.76 39.80 -26.12
CA VAL A 425 -55.91 40.32 -26.87
C VAL A 425 -55.57 41.67 -27.47
N VAL A 426 -55.88 41.84 -28.75
CA VAL A 426 -55.87 43.14 -29.41
C VAL A 426 -57.30 43.53 -29.76
N GLN A 427 -57.56 44.84 -29.78
CA GLN A 427 -58.82 45.38 -30.25
C GLN A 427 -58.58 46.19 -31.51
N LEU A 428 -59.30 45.86 -32.59
CA LEU A 428 -59.27 46.65 -33.81
C LEU A 428 -59.72 48.09 -33.50
N LYS A 429 -59.05 49.08 -34.08
CA LYS A 429 -59.37 50.49 -33.89
C LYS A 429 -60.81 50.77 -34.33
N GLY A 430 -61.50 51.63 -33.58
CA GLY A 430 -62.89 52.02 -33.89
C GLY A 430 -63.03 52.72 -35.24
N GLN A 431 -61.97 53.39 -35.70
CA GLN A 431 -61.83 53.91 -37.06
C GLN A 431 -60.61 53.25 -37.71
N LEU A 432 -60.86 52.35 -38.66
CA LEU A 432 -59.81 51.66 -39.40
C LEU A 432 -59.10 52.62 -40.37
N SER A 433 -57.79 52.47 -40.50
CA SER A 433 -56.95 53.31 -41.36
C SER A 433 -57.38 53.17 -42.83
N ALA A 434 -57.65 54.30 -43.49
CA ALA A 434 -57.86 54.36 -44.94
C ALA A 434 -56.57 54.71 -45.70
N LYS A 435 -55.40 54.62 -45.05
CA LYS A 435 -54.12 54.91 -45.69
C LYS A 435 -53.92 53.98 -46.87
N PRO A 436 -53.46 54.49 -48.04
CA PRO A 436 -53.11 53.62 -49.15
C PRO A 436 -51.92 52.74 -48.76
N ARG A 437 -51.92 51.52 -49.31
CA ARG A 437 -50.81 50.57 -49.22
C ARG A 437 -49.48 51.26 -49.56
N GLY A 438 -48.46 51.04 -48.74
CA GLY A 438 -47.14 51.64 -48.93
C GLY A 438 -46.54 51.25 -50.28
N THR A 439 -45.92 52.20 -51.00
CA THR A 439 -45.18 51.91 -52.23
C THR A 439 -43.82 51.27 -51.96
N SER A 440 -43.19 51.59 -50.83
CA SER A 440 -41.89 51.05 -50.39
C SER A 440 -42.00 49.75 -49.58
N ASP A 441 -43.11 49.55 -48.87
CA ASP A 441 -43.41 48.33 -48.13
C ASP A 441 -44.85 47.89 -48.47
N PRO A 442 -45.00 46.94 -49.40
CA PRO A 442 -46.29 46.42 -49.77
C PRO A 442 -47.02 45.69 -48.63
N SER A 443 -46.38 45.26 -47.55
CA SER A 443 -47.10 44.65 -46.41
C SER A 443 -47.82 45.68 -45.56
N SER A 444 -47.33 46.92 -45.51
CA SER A 444 -47.90 47.96 -44.65
C SER A 444 -49.20 48.54 -45.22
N TYR A 445 -50.20 48.68 -44.36
CA TYR A 445 -51.55 49.17 -44.65
C TYR A 445 -52.25 48.40 -45.80
N ASP A 446 -52.04 47.08 -45.91
CA ASP A 446 -52.60 46.18 -46.94
C ASP A 446 -53.96 45.51 -46.60
N CYS A 447 -54.57 45.90 -45.48
CA CYS A 447 -55.78 45.34 -44.89
C CYS A 447 -55.71 43.88 -44.44
N ARG A 448 -54.51 43.42 -44.08
CA ARG A 448 -54.28 42.13 -43.42
C ARG A 448 -53.50 42.40 -42.13
N MET A 449 -53.89 41.73 -41.06
CA MET A 449 -53.07 41.61 -39.85
C MET A 449 -52.36 40.27 -39.89
N THR A 450 -51.10 40.30 -40.31
CA THR A 450 -50.19 39.17 -40.35
C THR A 450 -49.33 39.16 -39.10
N ASN A 451 -49.26 38.03 -38.43
CA ASN A 451 -48.37 37.85 -37.31
C ASN A 451 -47.78 36.44 -37.28
N VAL A 452 -46.49 36.35 -36.95
CA VAL A 452 -45.72 35.11 -36.98
C VAL A 452 -45.19 34.76 -35.59
N PHE A 453 -45.56 33.56 -35.11
CA PHE A 453 -44.91 32.92 -33.96
C PHE A 453 -44.72 31.43 -34.26
N GLY A 454 -43.61 31.09 -34.92
CA GLY A 454 -43.40 29.77 -35.50
C GLY A 454 -44.26 29.55 -36.75
N THR A 455 -45.59 29.60 -36.59
CA THR A 455 -46.57 29.63 -37.67
C THR A 455 -47.11 31.05 -37.88
N SER A 456 -47.50 31.37 -39.12
CA SER A 456 -48.15 32.64 -39.46
C SER A 456 -49.66 32.56 -39.26
N VAL A 457 -50.24 33.64 -38.74
CA VAL A 457 -51.68 33.89 -38.69
C VAL A 457 -51.96 35.16 -39.46
N GLU A 458 -52.89 35.09 -40.41
CA GLU A 458 -53.29 36.21 -41.24
C GLU A 458 -54.79 36.45 -41.10
N ILE A 459 -55.16 37.65 -40.68
CA ILE A 459 -56.56 38.06 -40.48
C ILE A 459 -56.88 39.17 -41.46
N VAL A 460 -57.86 38.93 -42.33
CA VAL A 460 -58.31 39.96 -43.28
C VAL A 460 -59.16 40.99 -42.54
N VAL A 461 -58.85 42.27 -42.70
CA VAL A 461 -59.54 43.38 -42.05
C VAL A 461 -60.51 44.05 -43.02
N ASN A 462 -61.71 44.40 -42.56
CA ASN A 462 -62.71 45.11 -43.35
C ASN A 462 -62.42 46.61 -43.39
N CYS A 463 -61.32 46.99 -44.05
CA CYS A 463 -60.94 48.39 -44.22
C CYS A 463 -61.98 49.18 -45.03
N PRO A 464 -62.15 50.48 -44.76
CA PRO A 464 -62.87 51.36 -45.68
C PRO A 464 -62.15 51.41 -47.03
N THR A 465 -62.90 51.61 -48.11
CA THR A 465 -62.30 51.85 -49.43
C THR A 465 -61.37 53.06 -49.34
N PRO A 466 -60.08 52.92 -49.76
CA PRO A 466 -59.16 54.04 -49.70
C PRO A 466 -59.73 55.17 -50.56
N LYS A 467 -59.71 56.40 -50.03
CA LYS A 467 -59.99 57.57 -50.86
C LYS A 467 -58.92 57.56 -51.95
N VAL A 468 -59.34 57.47 -53.21
CA VAL A 468 -58.46 57.68 -54.35
C VAL A 468 -57.91 59.09 -54.22
N VAL A 469 -56.69 59.22 -53.70
CA VAL A 469 -55.94 60.45 -53.87
C VAL A 469 -55.59 60.44 -55.35
N GLU A 470 -56.30 61.25 -56.14
CA GLU A 470 -55.85 61.62 -57.48
C GLU A 470 -54.36 61.94 -57.38
N GLN A 471 -53.54 61.21 -58.15
CA GLN A 471 -52.14 61.58 -58.34
C GLN A 471 -52.10 62.92 -59.07
N THR A 472 -52.18 64.01 -58.31
CA THR A 472 -51.86 65.35 -58.77
C THR A 472 -50.67 65.86 -57.97
N VAL A 473 -49.50 65.23 -58.20
CA VAL A 473 -48.26 66.00 -58.18
C VAL A 473 -47.43 65.60 -59.38
N ALA A 474 -47.48 66.50 -60.36
CA ALA A 474 -46.51 66.62 -61.42
C ALA A 474 -45.09 66.78 -60.84
N THR A 475 -44.15 66.10 -61.49
CA THR A 475 -42.72 66.43 -61.59
C THR A 475 -41.84 66.31 -60.34
N LEU A 476 -40.77 65.52 -60.51
CA LEU A 476 -39.53 65.65 -59.73
C LEU A 476 -39.09 67.14 -59.74
N PRO A 477 -38.52 67.67 -58.65
CA PRO A 477 -37.91 68.99 -58.71
C PRO A 477 -36.79 68.99 -59.76
N ARG A 478 -36.90 69.89 -60.72
CA ARG A 478 -35.78 70.24 -61.62
C ARG A 478 -34.61 70.72 -60.76
N THR A 479 -33.50 70.00 -60.78
CA THR A 479 -32.21 70.59 -60.44
C THR A 479 -31.85 71.57 -61.56
N GLY A 480 -31.90 72.88 -61.25
CA GLY A 480 -31.55 73.91 -62.21
C GLY A 480 -30.06 73.84 -62.58
N PRO A 481 -29.65 74.27 -63.78
CA PRO A 481 -28.27 74.22 -64.26
C PRO A 481 -27.26 75.05 -63.43
N GLY A 482 -27.68 75.80 -62.40
CA GLY A 482 -26.80 76.58 -61.53
C GLY A 482 -26.03 75.77 -60.47
N GLU A 483 -26.63 74.70 -59.90
CA GLU A 483 -26.02 73.99 -58.76
C GLU A 483 -25.03 72.89 -59.20
N ASN A 484 -25.24 72.28 -60.37
CA ASN A 484 -24.28 71.33 -60.95
C ASN A 484 -23.01 72.02 -61.49
N MET A 485 -23.08 73.31 -61.86
CA MET A 485 -21.90 74.09 -62.24
C MET A 485 -21.05 74.51 -61.03
N LEU A 486 -21.67 74.75 -59.88
CA LEU A 486 -20.93 75.03 -58.64
C LEU A 486 -20.19 73.77 -58.14
N PHE A 487 -20.82 72.60 -58.24
CA PHE A 487 -20.21 71.31 -57.85
C PHE A 487 -19.08 70.89 -58.82
N ALA A 488 -19.26 71.08 -60.14
CA ALA A 488 -18.22 70.84 -61.13
C ALA A 488 -17.04 71.82 -60.99
N GLY A 489 -17.29 73.08 -60.64
CA GLY A 489 -16.25 74.09 -60.37
C GLY A 489 -15.38 73.75 -59.16
N ILE A 490 -15.98 73.25 -58.07
CA ILE A 490 -15.24 72.81 -56.87
C ILE A 490 -14.37 71.58 -57.19
N ILE A 491 -14.89 70.61 -57.94
CA ILE A 491 -14.11 69.42 -58.35
C ILE A 491 -12.98 69.82 -59.30
N ALA A 492 -13.21 70.71 -60.27
CA ALA A 492 -12.18 71.19 -61.17
C ALA A 492 -11.06 71.93 -60.41
N ALA A 493 -11.40 72.80 -59.44
CA ALA A 493 -10.42 73.49 -58.60
C ALA A 493 -9.57 72.52 -57.76
N VAL A 494 -10.18 71.48 -57.19
CA VAL A 494 -9.49 70.45 -56.41
C VAL A 494 -8.56 69.62 -57.31
N VAL A 495 -9.02 69.22 -58.51
CA VAL A 495 -8.20 68.47 -59.48
C VAL A 495 -7.04 69.32 -60.01
N THR A 496 -7.26 70.60 -60.31
CA THR A 496 -6.20 71.54 -60.71
C THR A 496 -5.20 71.77 -59.57
N PHE A 497 -5.66 71.90 -58.32
CA PHE A 497 -4.78 72.00 -57.16
C PHE A 497 -3.88 70.76 -57.01
N PHE A 498 -4.44 69.54 -57.09
CA PHE A 498 -3.64 68.32 -57.01
C PHE A 498 -2.71 68.14 -58.22
N TYR A 499 -3.12 68.54 -59.43
CA TYR A 499 -2.27 68.53 -60.62
C TYR A 499 -1.07 69.49 -60.48
N CYS A 500 -1.31 70.72 -60.03
CA CYS A 500 -0.25 71.70 -59.77
C CYS A 500 0.67 71.25 -58.62
N ARG A 501 0.11 70.68 -57.53
CA ARG A 501 0.89 70.14 -56.41
C ARG A 501 1.75 68.93 -56.82
N SER A 502 1.27 68.08 -57.72
CA SER A 502 2.03 66.96 -58.28
C SER A 502 3.18 67.43 -59.20
N ARG A 503 2.98 68.49 -60.01
CA ARG A 503 4.06 69.08 -60.80
C ARG A 503 5.09 69.84 -59.96
N GLN A 504 4.66 70.48 -58.87
CA GLN A 504 5.56 71.10 -57.90
C GLN A 504 6.44 70.04 -57.22
N LEU A 505 5.85 68.95 -56.74
CA LEU A 505 6.59 67.81 -56.18
C LEU A 505 7.57 67.17 -57.20
N SER A 506 7.20 67.06 -58.48
CA SER A 506 8.13 66.60 -59.52
C SER A 506 9.29 67.57 -59.79
N LYS A 507 9.09 68.89 -59.63
CA LYS A 507 10.18 69.87 -59.72
C LYS A 507 11.07 69.85 -58.47
N GLU A 508 10.48 69.66 -57.28
CA GLU A 508 11.21 69.53 -56.01
C GLU A 508 12.05 68.24 -55.98
N VAL A 509 11.52 67.09 -56.44
CA VAL A 509 12.28 65.84 -56.60
C VAL A 509 13.37 65.96 -57.66
N ARG A 510 13.16 66.72 -58.75
CA ARG A 510 14.19 66.98 -59.78
C ARG A 510 15.31 67.90 -59.26
N ILE A 511 15.04 68.81 -58.33
CA ILE A 511 16.05 69.63 -57.65
C ILE A 511 16.82 68.79 -56.62
N ILE A 512 16.14 67.95 -55.84
CA ILE A 512 16.77 67.02 -54.89
C ILE A 512 17.68 65.99 -55.63
N ARG A 513 17.30 65.51 -56.82
CA ARG A 513 18.16 64.64 -57.64
C ARG A 513 19.36 65.37 -58.27
N ARG A 514 19.28 66.70 -58.42
CA ARG A 514 20.39 67.52 -58.94
C ARG A 514 21.38 67.91 -57.83
N ASP A 515 20.92 68.03 -56.59
CA ASP A 515 21.76 68.33 -55.42
C ASP A 515 22.36 67.06 -54.76
N ILE A 516 21.84 65.85 -55.07
CA ILE A 516 22.43 64.56 -54.66
C ILE A 516 23.51 64.06 -55.66
N THR A 517 23.69 64.73 -56.81
CA THR A 517 24.72 64.36 -57.83
C THR A 517 25.87 65.38 -57.93
N ALA A 518 26.11 66.17 -56.89
CA ALA A 518 27.20 67.15 -56.85
C ALA A 518 27.98 67.09 -55.53
N GLY A 519 29.02 66.23 -55.51
CA GLY A 519 30.25 66.36 -54.71
C GLY A 519 30.11 66.26 -53.19
N THR A 520 30.95 65.54 -52.45
CA THR A 520 32.25 64.94 -52.79
C THR A 520 32.59 64.06 -51.58
N LEU A 521 33.00 62.82 -51.84
CA LEU A 521 34.16 62.27 -51.14
C LEU A 521 35.40 63.01 -51.63
#